data_AF-A0A8J5HS37-F1
#
_entry.id   AF-A0A8J5HS37-F1
#
_cell.length_a   1.000
_cell.length_b   1.000
_cell.length_c   1.000
_cell.angle_alpha   90.00
_cell.angle_beta   90.00
_cell.angle_gamma   90.00
#
_symmetry.space_group_name_H-M   'P 1'
#
loop_
_entity.id
_entity.type
_entity.pdbx_description
1 polymer ?
#
loop_
_entity_poly.entity_id
_entity_poly.type
_entity_poly.pdbx_seq_one_letter_code
_entity_poly.pdbx_strand_id
1 'polypeptide(L)'
;MVTLGVSTEPHMATPSSSKDWWYDSGATIHVCSDKDQFKTYEVLEGHEVIMANGVRAKTKRTKKAGIVGKYGTRYGASLRKQIKKMEVSQHAKYFCEFCGKFAVKRKAVGIWGCKDCGKVKAGGAYTLNTASAVTVRSTIRRLREQTES
;
A
#
# COMPACT_ATOMS: atom_id res chain seq x y z
N MET A 1 -13.93 20.82 39.20
CA MET A 1 -15.30 20.82 38.65
C MET A 1 -15.47 22.08 37.81
N VAL A 2 -15.25 21.97 36.49
CA VAL A 2 -15.66 23.00 35.52
C VAL A 2 -16.18 22.23 34.31
N THR A 3 -17.49 22.32 34.10
CA THR A 3 -18.20 21.81 32.92
C THR A 3 -18.04 22.81 31.77
N LEU A 4 -17.64 22.34 30.60
CA LEU A 4 -17.94 22.99 29.33
C LEU A 4 -18.62 21.94 28.43
N GLY A 5 -19.83 22.30 27.98
CA GLY A 5 -20.77 21.41 27.32
C GLY A 5 -20.30 20.89 25.97
N VAL A 6 -20.91 19.79 25.54
CA VAL A 6 -20.78 19.30 24.17
C VAL A 6 -22.16 19.21 23.54
N SER A 7 -22.27 20.04 22.50
CA SER A 7 -23.28 20.05 21.45
C SER A 7 -23.74 18.66 21.05
N THR A 8 -25.05 18.56 20.84
CA THR A 8 -25.76 17.49 20.12
C THR A 8 -25.10 17.20 18.76
N GLU A 9 -24.90 15.90 18.52
CA GLU A 9 -24.63 15.18 17.26
C GLU A 9 -23.82 15.87 16.13
N PRO A 10 -22.69 15.28 15.71
CA PRO A 10 -22.26 15.31 14.33
C PRO A 10 -22.58 13.98 13.65
N HIS A 11 -23.49 14.10 12.68
CA HIS A 11 -23.68 13.23 11.53
C HIS A 11 -22.40 12.51 11.05
N MET A 12 -22.56 11.20 10.82
CA MET A 12 -21.87 10.32 9.85
C MET A 12 -20.48 10.72 9.32
N ALA A 13 -19.49 9.88 9.63
CA ALA A 13 -18.44 9.52 8.68
C ALA A 13 -18.23 8.00 8.76
N THR A 14 -18.49 7.31 7.66
CA THR A 14 -18.18 5.88 7.47
C THR A 14 -16.77 5.58 7.98
N PRO A 15 -16.51 4.48 8.69
CA PRO A 15 -15.17 4.11 9.14
C PRO A 15 -14.28 3.89 7.92
N SER A 16 -13.59 4.94 7.49
CA SER A 16 -12.61 4.80 6.42
C SER A 16 -11.46 4.00 7.02
N SER A 17 -11.30 2.77 6.57
CA SER A 17 -10.17 1.89 6.85
C SER A 17 -8.89 2.45 6.19
N SER A 18 -8.51 3.67 6.54
CA SER A 18 -7.24 4.26 6.18
C SER A 18 -6.17 3.54 7.01
N LYS A 19 -5.15 2.97 6.36
CA LYS A 19 -4.04 2.25 7.02
C LYS A 19 -3.14 3.14 7.88
N ASP A 20 -3.39 4.44 7.88
CA ASP A 20 -2.53 5.45 8.47
C ASP A 20 -3.11 6.03 9.77
N TRP A 21 -4.43 5.88 9.99
CA TRP A 21 -5.16 6.51 11.09
C TRP A 21 -6.24 5.54 11.62
N TRP A 22 -6.43 5.46 12.93
CA TRP A 22 -7.59 4.78 13.52
C TRP A 22 -8.34 5.71 14.48
N TYR A 23 -9.65 5.47 14.60
CA TYR A 23 -10.53 6.20 15.50
C TYR A 23 -10.57 5.46 16.85
N ASP A 24 -10.27 6.15 17.93
CA ASP A 24 -10.46 5.63 19.28
C ASP A 24 -11.84 6.07 19.77
N SER A 25 -12.72 5.11 20.06
CA SER A 25 -14.09 5.38 20.53
C SER A 25 -14.16 6.06 21.91
N GLY A 26 -13.05 6.13 22.64
CA GLY A 26 -12.96 6.76 23.96
C GLY A 26 -12.10 8.04 24.01
N ALA A 27 -11.42 8.40 22.93
CA ALA A 27 -10.59 9.61 22.88
C ALA A 27 -11.20 10.63 21.92
N THR A 28 -11.33 11.88 22.36
CA THR A 28 -11.74 13.03 21.51
C THR A 28 -10.67 13.41 20.46
N ILE A 29 -9.63 12.59 20.29
CA ILE A 29 -8.42 12.88 19.51
C ILE A 29 -8.09 11.69 18.63
N HIS A 30 -7.75 11.98 17.36
CA HIS A 30 -7.28 10.99 16.39
C HIS A 30 -5.92 10.41 16.80
N VAL A 31 -5.78 9.08 16.77
CA VAL A 31 -4.52 8.43 17.14
C VAL A 31 -3.83 7.83 15.91
N CYS A 32 -2.58 8.23 15.70
CA CYS A 32 -1.76 7.82 14.56
C CYS A 32 -1.15 6.43 14.76
N SER A 33 -0.93 5.69 13.68
CA SER A 33 -0.26 4.37 13.70
C SER A 33 1.27 4.40 13.89
N ASP A 34 1.85 5.57 14.20
CA ASP A 34 3.29 5.78 14.34
C ASP A 34 3.72 5.75 15.81
N LYS A 35 4.61 4.80 16.15
CA LYS A 35 5.15 4.57 17.50
C LYS A 35 5.83 5.83 18.08
N ASP A 36 6.41 6.65 17.22
CA ASP A 36 7.17 7.84 17.62
C ASP A 36 6.26 9.04 18.00
N GLN A 37 4.94 8.90 17.90
CA GLN A 37 3.97 9.93 18.30
C GLN A 37 3.36 9.68 19.70
N PHE A 38 3.73 8.59 20.37
CA PHE A 38 3.26 8.27 21.72
C PHE A 38 4.24 8.77 22.78
N LYS A 39 3.75 9.51 23.78
CA LYS A 39 4.55 9.94 24.96
C LYS A 39 4.86 8.77 25.90
N THR A 40 3.91 7.87 26.08
CA THR A 40 4.00 6.64 26.89
C THR A 40 3.19 5.54 26.21
N TYR A 41 3.71 4.32 26.15
CA TYR A 41 3.02 3.14 25.60
C TYR A 41 3.65 1.86 26.17
N GLU A 42 2.86 0.81 26.33
CA GLU A 42 3.34 -0.52 26.68
C GLU A 42 3.50 -1.38 25.43
N VAL A 43 4.70 -1.95 25.26
CA VAL A 43 5.03 -2.83 24.13
C VAL A 43 4.61 -4.25 24.49
N LEU A 44 3.68 -4.80 23.71
CA LEU A 44 3.45 -6.24 23.67
C LEU A 44 4.44 -6.90 22.70
N GLU A 45 4.51 -8.23 22.69
CA GLU A 45 5.39 -8.97 21.78
C GLU A 45 5.32 -8.46 20.34
N GLY A 46 6.47 -8.03 19.81
CA GLY A 46 6.59 -7.56 18.43
C GLY A 46 6.23 -6.09 18.21
N HIS A 47 5.23 -5.84 17.35
CA HIS A 47 4.87 -4.50 16.84
C HIS A 47 3.51 -4.01 17.35
N GLU A 48 2.97 -4.67 18.37
CA GLU A 48 1.68 -4.35 18.96
C GLU A 48 1.88 -3.49 20.21
N VAL A 49 1.05 -2.45 20.35
CA VAL A 49 1.01 -1.58 21.52
C VAL A 49 -0.38 -1.64 22.13
N ILE A 50 -0.46 -1.58 23.46
CA ILE A 50 -1.73 -1.41 24.17
C ILE A 50 -2.03 0.09 24.25
N MET A 51 -3.21 0.48 23.77
CA MET A 51 -3.71 1.83 23.83
C MET A 51 -4.38 2.10 25.19
N ALA A 52 -4.57 3.38 25.55
CA ALA A 52 -5.14 3.77 26.85
C ALA A 52 -6.56 3.20 27.11
N ASN A 53 -7.31 2.87 26.06
CA ASN A 53 -8.62 2.23 26.12
C ASN A 53 -8.56 0.69 26.20
N GLY A 54 -7.36 0.10 26.34
CA GLY A 54 -7.13 -1.36 26.38
C GLY A 54 -7.12 -2.05 25.01
N VAL A 55 -7.32 -1.33 23.91
CA VAL A 55 -7.30 -1.89 22.55
C VAL A 55 -5.86 -2.15 22.11
N ARG A 56 -5.62 -3.26 21.42
CA ARG A 56 -4.33 -3.58 20.80
C ARG A 56 -4.25 -2.95 19.42
N ALA A 57 -3.18 -2.20 19.15
CA ALA A 57 -2.95 -1.57 17.85
C ALA A 57 -1.58 -1.92 17.27
N LYS A 58 -1.51 -2.08 15.94
CA LYS A 58 -0.29 -2.48 15.23
C LYS A 58 0.47 -1.25 14.74
N THR A 59 1.72 -1.10 15.15
CA THR A 59 2.58 0.04 14.81
C THR A 59 3.35 -0.19 13.51
N LYS A 60 3.64 0.91 12.80
CA LYS A 60 4.53 0.86 11.63
C LYS A 60 5.99 0.68 12.07
N ARG A 61 6.65 -0.36 11.56
CA ARG A 61 8.07 -0.65 11.84
C ARG A 61 9.06 0.39 11.31
N THR A 62 8.72 1.06 10.21
CA THR A 62 9.64 2.00 9.55
C THR A 62 8.90 3.22 9.01
N LYS A 63 9.41 4.42 9.28
CA LYS A 63 8.91 5.67 8.70
C LYS A 63 9.23 5.80 7.20
N LYS A 64 10.51 5.68 6.84
CA LYS A 64 11.00 5.95 5.47
C LYS A 64 11.47 4.71 4.71
N ALA A 65 12.05 3.73 5.40
CA ALA A 65 12.72 2.60 4.76
C ALA A 65 11.72 1.67 4.04
N GLY A 66 10.70 1.13 4.71
CA GLY A 66 9.80 0.14 4.12
C GLY A 66 10.55 -1.14 3.72
N ILE A 67 10.23 -1.70 2.55
CA ILE A 67 10.80 -2.97 2.05
C ILE A 67 12.35 -2.97 1.97
N VAL A 68 12.96 -1.80 1.73
CA VAL A 68 14.42 -1.66 1.69
C VAL A 68 15.09 -1.63 3.07
N GLY A 69 14.32 -1.79 4.14
CA GLY A 69 14.85 -1.97 5.50
C GLY A 69 15.78 -3.19 5.64
N LYS A 70 15.61 -4.21 4.77
CA LYS A 70 16.49 -5.38 4.70
C LYS A 70 17.96 -5.04 4.40
N TYR A 71 18.23 -3.90 3.77
CA TYR A 71 19.59 -3.47 3.45
C TYR A 71 20.30 -2.76 4.61
N GLY A 72 19.57 -2.40 5.67
CA GLY A 72 20.11 -1.68 6.82
C GLY A 72 20.76 -0.34 6.43
N THR A 73 21.93 -0.08 6.97
CA THR A 73 22.70 1.16 6.73
C THR A 73 23.46 1.16 5.40
N ARG A 74 23.63 0.00 4.75
CA ARG A 74 24.46 -0.19 3.55
C ARG A 74 23.91 0.51 2.30
N TYR A 75 24.79 0.77 1.32
CA TYR A 75 24.53 1.32 -0.03
C TYR A 75 24.10 2.80 -0.11
N GLY A 76 23.74 3.44 1.01
CA GLY A 76 23.33 4.85 1.01
C GLY A 76 21.87 5.11 0.61
N ALA A 77 21.39 6.31 0.92
CA ALA A 77 19.96 6.63 0.85
C ALA A 77 19.42 6.76 -0.59
N SER A 78 20.21 7.24 -1.54
CA SER A 78 19.77 7.46 -2.94
C SER A 78 19.42 6.13 -3.62
N LEU A 79 20.35 5.16 -3.60
CA LEU A 79 20.15 3.83 -4.16
C LEU A 79 18.97 3.10 -3.50
N ARG A 80 18.85 3.19 -2.17
CA ARG A 80 17.71 2.59 -1.46
C ARG A 80 16.38 3.21 -1.86
N LYS A 81 16.30 4.51 -2.15
CA LYS A 81 15.06 5.15 -2.64
C LYS A 81 14.66 4.66 -4.04
N GLN A 82 15.62 4.49 -4.95
CA GLN A 82 15.37 3.96 -6.29
C GLN A 82 14.91 2.49 -6.24
N ILE A 83 15.65 1.65 -5.52
CA ILE A 83 15.32 0.23 -5.33
C ILE A 83 13.97 0.07 -4.65
N LYS A 84 13.62 0.91 -3.67
CA LYS A 84 12.30 0.88 -3.01
C LYS A 84 11.16 0.98 -4.02
N LYS A 85 11.24 1.87 -5.01
CA LYS A 85 10.20 2.01 -6.03
C LYS A 85 10.05 0.72 -6.84
N MET A 86 11.17 0.14 -7.29
CA MET A 86 11.21 -1.10 -8.07
C MET A 86 10.76 -2.32 -7.27
N GLU A 87 11.16 -2.42 -6.00
CA GLU A 87 10.80 -3.53 -5.12
C GLU A 87 9.32 -3.49 -4.71
N VAL A 88 8.75 -2.31 -4.54
CA VAL A 88 7.32 -2.17 -4.26
C VAL A 88 6.51 -2.61 -5.47
N SER A 89 6.86 -2.14 -6.68
CA SER A 89 6.11 -2.52 -7.88
C SER A 89 6.26 -4.01 -8.22
N GLN A 90 7.46 -4.59 -8.08
CA GLN A 90 7.64 -6.00 -8.43
C GLN A 90 6.88 -6.97 -7.50
N HIS A 91 6.71 -6.60 -6.22
CA HIS A 91 6.02 -7.43 -5.24
C HIS A 91 4.51 -7.11 -5.13
N ALA A 92 4.05 -6.05 -5.79
CA ALA A 92 2.64 -5.70 -5.84
C ALA A 92 1.83 -6.79 -6.56
N LYS A 93 0.55 -6.91 -6.18
CA LYS A 93 -0.43 -7.67 -6.96
C LYS A 93 -1.06 -6.72 -7.98
N TYR A 94 -1.12 -7.15 -9.23
CA TYR A 94 -1.74 -6.38 -10.29
C TYR A 94 -3.11 -6.94 -10.70
N PHE A 95 -3.91 -6.07 -11.30
CA PHE A 95 -5.18 -6.41 -11.90
C PHE A 95 -5.00 -7.39 -13.08
N CYS A 96 -5.81 -8.44 -13.09
CA CYS A 96 -5.90 -9.38 -14.19
C CYS A 96 -7.01 -8.97 -15.15
N GLU A 97 -6.64 -8.65 -16.40
CA GLU A 97 -7.60 -8.32 -17.48
C GLU A 97 -8.51 -9.51 -17.85
N PHE A 98 -8.13 -10.74 -17.50
CA PHE A 98 -8.91 -11.94 -17.85
C PHE A 98 -9.97 -12.31 -16.80
N CYS A 99 -9.65 -12.19 -15.51
CA CYS A 99 -10.57 -12.61 -14.43
C CYS A 99 -11.05 -11.47 -13.53
N GLY A 100 -10.61 -10.23 -13.77
CA GLY A 100 -11.04 -9.05 -13.01
C GLY A 100 -10.47 -8.94 -11.59
N LYS A 101 -9.58 -9.85 -11.17
CA LYS A 101 -9.04 -9.88 -9.79
C LYS A 101 -7.61 -9.34 -9.71
N PHE A 102 -7.25 -8.74 -8.57
CA PHE A 102 -5.88 -8.34 -8.25
C PHE A 102 -5.03 -9.53 -7.78
N ALA A 103 -4.73 -10.44 -8.71
CA ALA A 103 -4.04 -11.70 -8.43
C ALA A 103 -2.81 -11.95 -9.29
N VAL A 104 -2.47 -11.04 -10.20
CA VAL A 104 -1.27 -11.15 -11.03
C VAL A 104 -0.03 -10.85 -10.21
N LYS A 105 0.92 -11.79 -10.19
CA LYS A 105 2.21 -11.67 -9.52
C LYS A 105 3.35 -12.01 -10.46
N ARG A 106 4.52 -11.42 -10.21
CA ARG A 106 5.76 -11.71 -10.94
C ARG A 106 6.20 -13.15 -10.66
N LYS A 107 6.54 -13.89 -11.72
CA LYS A 107 7.13 -15.24 -11.64
C LYS A 107 8.62 -15.19 -11.93
N ALA A 108 8.98 -14.52 -13.01
CA ALA A 108 10.36 -14.25 -13.41
C ALA A 108 10.47 -12.83 -14.00
N VAL A 109 11.66 -12.42 -14.40
CA VAL A 109 11.86 -11.13 -15.10
C VAL A 109 10.98 -11.11 -16.36
N GLY A 110 10.09 -10.13 -16.48
CA GLY A 110 9.22 -9.98 -17.64
C GLY A 110 8.06 -11.00 -17.73
N ILE A 111 7.97 -11.96 -16.81
CA ILE A 111 6.91 -13.00 -16.81
C ILE A 111 6.00 -12.84 -15.60
N TRP A 112 4.71 -12.67 -15.85
CA TRP A 112 3.70 -12.40 -14.84
C TRP A 112 2.56 -13.43 -14.91
N GLY A 113 2.25 -14.07 -13.79
CA GLY A 113 1.21 -15.10 -13.70
C GLY A 113 0.08 -14.70 -12.77
N CYS A 114 -1.16 -14.90 -13.19
CA CYS A 114 -2.33 -14.77 -12.33
C CYS A 114 -2.48 -16.03 -11.47
N LYS A 115 -2.61 -15.86 -10.14
CA LYS A 115 -2.86 -16.99 -9.24
C LYS A 115 -4.24 -17.61 -9.46
N ASP A 116 -5.25 -16.79 -9.75
CA ASP A 116 -6.64 -17.24 -9.75
C ASP A 116 -7.05 -17.92 -11.07
N CYS A 117 -6.68 -17.34 -12.21
CA CYS A 117 -7.06 -17.88 -13.53
C CYS A 117 -5.93 -18.63 -14.26
N GLY A 118 -4.74 -18.71 -13.65
CA GLY A 118 -3.58 -19.40 -14.23
C GLY A 118 -2.96 -18.75 -15.47
N LYS A 119 -3.57 -17.69 -16.03
CA LYS A 119 -3.05 -17.01 -17.22
C LYS A 119 -1.70 -16.35 -16.93
N VAL A 120 -0.76 -16.56 -17.84
CA VAL A 120 0.58 -15.98 -17.82
C VAL A 120 0.68 -14.96 -18.95
N LYS A 121 1.23 -13.78 -18.66
CA LYS A 121 1.50 -12.72 -19.63
C LYS A 121 2.92 -12.21 -19.53
N ALA A 122 3.48 -11.85 -20.68
CA ALA A 122 4.71 -11.09 -20.76
C ALA A 122 4.44 -9.62 -20.39
N GLY A 123 5.39 -8.98 -19.71
CA GLY A 123 5.27 -7.61 -19.24
C GLY A 123 6.63 -6.99 -18.95
N GLY A 124 6.64 -5.88 -18.20
CA GLY A 124 7.88 -5.23 -17.79
C GLY A 124 8.66 -6.04 -16.75
N ALA A 125 9.94 -5.65 -16.54
CA ALA A 125 10.82 -6.31 -15.58
C ALA A 125 10.34 -6.15 -14.12
N TYR A 126 9.84 -4.96 -13.76
CA TYR A 126 9.40 -4.58 -12.40
C TYR A 126 7.95 -4.12 -12.31
N THR A 127 7.29 -3.84 -13.44
CA THR A 127 5.88 -3.48 -13.52
C THR A 127 5.21 -4.34 -14.58
N LEU A 128 3.93 -4.67 -14.40
CA LEU A 128 3.22 -5.50 -15.35
C LEU A 128 3.10 -4.84 -16.73
N ASN A 129 2.69 -3.57 -16.76
CA ASN A 129 2.58 -2.76 -17.96
C ASN A 129 3.61 -1.63 -17.89
N THR A 130 4.40 -1.45 -18.94
CA THR A 130 5.31 -0.30 -19.10
C THR A 130 4.62 0.80 -19.90
N ALA A 131 5.03 2.05 -19.71
CA ALA A 131 4.44 3.18 -20.43
C ALA A 131 4.53 3.00 -21.96
N SER A 132 5.69 2.59 -22.47
CA SER A 132 5.91 2.30 -23.89
C SER A 132 5.03 1.15 -24.41
N ALA A 133 4.82 0.09 -23.62
CA ALA A 133 3.93 -0.99 -24.04
C ALA A 133 2.47 -0.53 -24.13
N VAL A 134 2.05 0.36 -23.22
CA VAL A 134 0.70 0.94 -23.25
C VAL A 134 0.50 1.80 -24.51
N THR A 135 1.46 2.66 -24.84
CA THR A 135 1.38 3.52 -26.03
C THR A 135 1.43 2.73 -27.34
N VAL A 136 2.28 1.70 -27.42
CA VAL A 136 2.34 0.82 -28.60
C VAL A 136 1.01 0.10 -28.81
N ARG A 137 0.36 -0.41 -27.75
CA ARG A 137 -0.96 -1.05 -27.86
C ARG A 137 -2.03 -0.08 -28.40
N SER A 138 -2.06 1.15 -27.92
CA SER A 138 -3.01 2.15 -28.43
C SER A 138 -2.74 2.53 -29.88
N THR A 139 -1.47 2.66 -30.28
CA THR A 139 -1.10 3.01 -31.65
C THR A 139 -1.47 1.89 -32.62
N ILE A 140 -1.15 0.63 -32.29
CA ILE A 140 -1.50 -0.53 -33.12
C ILE A 140 -3.01 -0.63 -33.29
N ARG A 141 -3.79 -0.44 -32.22
CA ARG A 141 -5.25 -0.44 -32.29
C ARG A 141 -5.77 0.60 -33.29
N ARG A 142 -5.31 1.85 -33.16
CA ARG A 142 -5.70 2.94 -34.07
C ARG A 142 -5.35 2.64 -35.53
N LEU A 143 -4.17 2.08 -35.78
CA LEU A 143 -3.73 1.76 -37.14
C LEU A 143 -4.59 0.64 -37.77
N ARG A 144 -5.00 -0.36 -36.99
CA ARG A 144 -5.90 -1.43 -37.48
C ARG A 144 -7.28 -0.91 -37.84
N GLU A 145 -7.85 -0.05 -37.00
CA GLU A 145 -9.15 0.59 -37.25
C GLU A 145 -9.13 1.42 -38.55
N GLN A 146 -8.00 2.04 -38.89
CA GLN A 146 -7.83 2.81 -40.13
C GLN A 146 -7.72 1.94 -41.39
N THR A 147 -7.17 0.73 -41.29
CA THR A 147 -7.00 -0.17 -42.45
C THR A 147 -8.25 -0.98 -42.77
N GLU A 148 -9.13 -1.15 -41.78
CA GLU A 148 -10.38 -1.93 -41.89
C GLU A 148 -11.60 -1.06 -42.25
N SER A 149 -11.43 0.26 -42.35
CA SER A 149 -12.42 1.23 -42.84
C SER A 149 -12.22 1.51 -44.32
#